data_AF-M0ELL2-F1
#
_entry.id   AF-M0ELL2-F1
#
_cell.length_a   1.000
_cell.length_b   1.000
_cell.length_c   1.000
_cell.angle_alpha   90.00
_cell.angle_beta   90.00
_cell.angle_gamma   90.00
#
_symmetry.space_group_name_H-M   'P 1'
#
loop_
_entity.id
_entity.type
_entity.pdbx_description
1 polymer ?
#
loop_
_entity_poly.entity_id
_entity_poly.type
_entity_poly.pdbx_seq_one_letter_code
_entity_poly.pdbx_strand_id
1 'polypeptide(L)'
;MLAMGDAKAAMADGEMCGTGAEIAVEVDATLSVIDDPAVPLDRPLLDTGDAVKTVASAETLEEAVEKANRDMLGLLAHHHGFSRTEAYLFSSLVGGLEISQVVDPQVTARNAVPSEYLSVPF
;
A
#
# COMPACT_ATOMS: atom_id res chain seq x y z
N MET A 1 11.41 -15.43 4.06
CA MET A 1 10.72 -16.60 3.46
C MET A 1 9.42 -16.10 2.85
N LEU A 2 9.18 -16.31 1.56
CA LEU A 2 7.93 -15.90 0.89
C LEU A 2 6.89 -17.03 0.98
N ALA A 3 5.65 -16.69 1.30
CA ALA A 3 4.47 -17.56 1.24
C ALA A 3 3.25 -16.75 0.78
N MET A 4 2.33 -17.39 0.05
CA MET A 4 1.12 -16.76 -0.49
C MET A 4 -0.06 -17.75 -0.39
N GLY A 5 -1.27 -17.23 -0.19
CA GLY A 5 -2.51 -18.01 -0.03
C GLY A 5 -3.73 -17.09 0.08
N ASP A 6 -4.85 -17.61 0.60
CA ASP A 6 -6.08 -16.85 0.88
C ASP A 6 -6.65 -16.09 -0.34
N ALA A 7 -6.71 -16.80 -1.47
CA ALA A 7 -7.11 -16.23 -2.74
C ALA A 7 -8.63 -16.08 -2.86
N LYS A 8 -9.04 -14.95 -3.44
CA LYS A 8 -10.43 -14.56 -3.61
C LYS A 8 -10.68 -14.27 -5.10
N ALA A 9 -11.71 -14.88 -5.68
CA ALA A 9 -12.14 -14.59 -7.04
C ALA A 9 -12.71 -13.16 -7.19
N ALA A 10 -13.30 -12.66 -6.12
CA ALA A 10 -13.80 -11.30 -6.00
C ALA A 10 -13.82 -10.88 -4.53
N MET A 11 -13.39 -9.65 -4.25
CA MET A 11 -13.49 -9.00 -2.95
C MET A 11 -13.53 -7.49 -3.17
N ALA A 12 -14.36 -6.79 -2.41
CA ALA A 12 -14.42 -5.33 -2.43
C ALA A 12 -13.66 -4.75 -1.22
N ASP A 13 -13.30 -3.48 -1.31
CA ASP A 13 -12.75 -2.72 -0.20
C ASP A 13 -13.63 -2.83 1.05
N GLY A 14 -13.01 -3.19 2.17
CA GLY A 14 -13.64 -3.36 3.47
C GLY A 14 -13.97 -4.80 3.84
N GLU A 15 -14.11 -5.72 2.87
CA GLU A 15 -14.40 -7.15 3.11
C GLU A 15 -15.55 -7.38 4.11
N MET A 16 -16.65 -6.64 3.96
CA MET A 16 -17.60 -6.39 5.05
C MET A 16 -18.29 -7.63 5.67
N CYS A 17 -18.37 -8.76 4.95
CA CYS A 17 -18.93 -10.00 5.51
C CYS A 17 -17.89 -10.90 6.19
N GLY A 18 -16.63 -10.45 6.29
CA GLY A 18 -15.52 -11.20 6.89
C GLY A 18 -14.76 -12.11 5.93
N THR A 19 -15.20 -12.22 4.67
CA THR A 19 -14.57 -13.06 3.63
C THR A 19 -14.81 -12.46 2.24
N GLY A 20 -14.08 -12.94 1.24
CA GLY A 20 -14.38 -12.74 -0.17
C GLY A 20 -15.08 -13.94 -0.81
N ALA A 21 -15.11 -13.95 -2.14
CA ALA A 21 -15.43 -15.17 -2.90
C ALA A 21 -14.22 -16.11 -2.90
N GLU A 22 -14.00 -16.82 -1.80
CA GLU A 22 -12.81 -17.67 -1.57
C GLU A 22 -12.68 -18.80 -2.60
N ILE A 23 -11.45 -18.99 -3.11
CA ILE A 23 -11.16 -19.99 -4.15
C ILE A 23 -9.72 -20.49 -4.11
N ALA A 24 -9.48 -21.71 -4.59
CA ALA A 24 -8.13 -22.19 -4.88
C ALA A 24 -7.58 -21.55 -6.16
N VAL A 25 -6.32 -21.12 -6.14
CA VAL A 25 -5.63 -20.55 -7.31
C VAL A 25 -4.23 -21.13 -7.46
N GLU A 26 -3.73 -21.12 -8.69
CA GLU A 26 -2.31 -21.26 -8.99
C GLU A 26 -1.73 -19.86 -9.23
N VAL A 27 -0.59 -19.54 -8.61
CA VAL A 27 0.05 -18.23 -8.71
C VAL A 27 1.41 -18.37 -9.39
N ASP A 28 1.54 -17.79 -10.58
CA ASP A 28 2.82 -17.64 -11.26
C ASP A 28 3.47 -16.32 -10.83
N ALA A 29 4.55 -16.40 -10.04
CA ALA A 29 5.26 -15.23 -9.52
C ALA A 29 6.75 -15.23 -9.91
N THR A 30 7.27 -14.04 -10.25
CA THR A 30 8.71 -13.81 -10.42
C THR A 30 9.23 -13.05 -9.20
N LEU A 31 10.34 -13.52 -8.63
CA LEU A 31 10.97 -12.89 -7.47
C LEU A 31 12.29 -12.26 -7.89
N SER A 32 12.46 -11.00 -7.49
CA SER A 32 13.72 -10.26 -7.57
C SER A 32 14.08 -9.76 -6.18
N VAL A 33 15.36 -9.80 -5.83
CA VAL A 33 15.87 -9.18 -4.60
C VAL A 33 16.29 -7.76 -4.92
N ILE A 34 15.79 -6.80 -4.14
CA ILE A 34 16.18 -5.39 -4.20
C ILE A 34 17.13 -5.14 -3.03
N ASP A 35 18.40 -4.94 -3.36
CA ASP A 35 19.43 -4.55 -2.39
C ASP A 35 19.54 -3.01 -2.34
N ASP A 36 19.75 -2.45 -1.15
CA ASP A 36 19.96 -1.02 -0.91
C ASP A 36 18.90 -0.08 -1.56
N PRO A 37 17.60 -0.21 -1.21
CA PRO A 37 16.57 0.63 -1.77
C PRO A 37 16.78 2.11 -1.39
N ALA A 38 16.55 3.01 -2.35
CA ALA A 38 16.73 4.44 -2.14
C ALA A 38 15.83 5.01 -1.02
N VAL A 39 14.65 4.40 -0.84
CA VAL A 39 13.76 4.64 0.30
C VAL A 39 13.54 3.31 1.02
N PRO A 40 14.03 3.15 2.26
CA PRO A 40 13.76 1.94 3.04
C PRO A 40 12.31 1.96 3.53
N LEU A 41 11.57 0.90 3.21
CA LEU A 41 10.19 0.70 3.67
C LEU A 41 10.10 -0.52 4.58
N ASP A 42 9.48 -0.35 5.74
CA ASP A 42 9.21 -1.44 6.69
C ASP A 42 7.91 -2.20 6.38
N ARG A 43 7.09 -1.67 5.46
CA ARG A 43 5.74 -2.16 5.15
C ARG A 43 5.57 -2.42 3.65
N PRO A 44 4.57 -3.22 3.25
CA PRO A 44 4.35 -3.52 1.84
C PRO A 44 4.08 -2.27 1.00
N LEU A 45 4.56 -2.32 -0.23
CA LEU A 45 4.28 -1.37 -1.27
C LEU A 45 3.75 -2.11 -2.50
N LEU A 46 2.73 -1.54 -3.13
CA LEU A 46 2.18 -2.04 -4.38
C LEU A 46 2.44 -1.02 -5.49
N ASP A 47 2.90 -1.48 -6.64
CA ASP A 47 2.89 -0.73 -7.88
C ASP A 47 1.95 -1.45 -8.85
N THR A 48 0.86 -0.79 -9.21
CA THR A 48 -0.15 -1.34 -10.14
C THR A 48 0.06 -0.87 -11.58
N GLY A 49 1.13 -0.12 -11.86
CA GLY A 49 1.35 0.59 -13.14
C GLY A 49 0.58 1.91 -13.21
N ASP A 50 -0.66 1.93 -12.73
CA ASP A 50 -1.50 3.15 -12.66
C ASP A 50 -1.30 3.95 -11.38
N ALA A 51 -0.87 3.31 -10.28
CA ALA A 51 -0.66 3.95 -9.00
C ALA A 51 0.35 3.20 -8.14
N VAL A 52 1.07 3.96 -7.32
CA VAL A 52 1.90 3.44 -6.23
C VAL A 52 1.09 3.52 -4.94
N LYS A 53 1.03 2.42 -4.18
CA LYS A 53 0.20 2.31 -2.97
C LYS A 53 1.01 1.78 -1.79
N THR A 54 1.15 2.59 -0.75
CA THR A 54 1.68 2.13 0.55
C THR A 54 0.57 1.47 1.35
N VAL A 55 0.86 0.33 1.98
CA VAL A 55 -0.13 -0.47 2.71
C VAL A 55 0.30 -0.58 4.17
N ALA A 56 -0.64 -0.41 5.10
CA ALA A 56 -0.37 -0.62 6.51
C ALA A 56 -1.56 -1.23 7.24
N SER A 57 -1.24 -2.04 8.25
CA SER A 57 -2.22 -2.62 9.17
C SER A 57 -1.97 -2.13 10.59
N ALA A 58 -3.04 -2.01 11.37
CA ALA A 58 -3.00 -1.62 12.78
C ALA A 58 -4.26 -2.08 13.51
N GLU A 59 -4.31 -1.89 14.84
CA GLU A 59 -5.50 -2.20 15.63
C GLU A 59 -6.70 -1.29 15.29
N THR A 60 -6.43 -0.07 14.82
CA THR A 60 -7.45 0.92 14.45
C THR A 60 -7.22 1.42 13.03
N LEU A 61 -8.30 1.85 12.37
CA LEU A 61 -8.22 2.33 10.99
C LEU A 61 -7.42 3.62 10.91
N GLU A 62 -7.58 4.50 11.89
CA GLU A 62 -6.85 5.75 12.02
C GLU A 62 -5.34 5.52 12.06
N GLU A 63 -4.89 4.54 12.86
CA GLU A 63 -3.47 4.21 12.95
C GLU A 63 -2.95 3.56 11.65
N ALA A 64 -3.75 2.71 11.01
CA ALA A 64 -3.39 2.10 9.72
C ALA A 64 -3.23 3.17 8.63
N VAL A 65 -4.17 4.12 8.56
CA VAL A 65 -4.15 5.27 7.64
C VAL A 65 -2.94 6.16 7.89
N GLU A 66 -2.64 6.49 9.15
CA GLU A 66 -1.47 7.31 9.50
C GLU A 66 -0.17 6.64 9.05
N LYS A 67 -0.03 5.33 9.31
CA LYS A 67 1.14 4.54 8.90
C LYS A 67 1.28 4.50 7.38
N ALA A 68 0.20 4.17 6.66
CA ALA A 68 0.22 4.11 5.20
C ALA A 68 0.59 5.47 4.59
N ASN A 69 0.00 6.56 5.07
CA ASN A 69 0.34 7.89 4.57
C ASN A 69 1.78 8.26 4.90
N ARG A 70 2.26 8.02 6.12
CA ARG A 70 3.64 8.33 6.53
C ARG A 70 4.68 7.66 5.62
N ASP A 71 4.45 6.40 5.25
CA ASP A 71 5.34 5.67 4.35
C ASP A 71 5.31 6.31 2.94
N MET A 72 4.14 6.78 2.48
CA MET A 72 4.01 7.49 1.20
C MET A 72 4.78 8.82 1.20
N LEU A 73 4.81 9.53 2.33
CA LEU A 73 5.55 10.80 2.43
C LEU A 73 7.05 10.60 2.20
N GLY A 74 7.62 9.47 2.64
CA GLY A 74 9.02 9.14 2.39
C GLY A 74 9.32 9.00 0.89
N LEU A 75 8.42 8.33 0.17
CA LEU A 75 8.52 8.17 -1.29
C LEU A 75 8.38 9.51 -2.02
N LEU A 76 7.37 10.31 -1.68
CA LEU A 76 7.15 11.61 -2.30
C LEU A 76 8.29 12.60 -2.01
N ALA A 77 8.81 12.60 -0.77
CA ALA A 77 9.95 13.42 -0.39
C ALA A 77 11.19 13.05 -1.21
N HIS A 78 11.46 11.76 -1.40
CA HIS A 78 12.58 11.30 -2.21
C HIS A 78 12.40 11.63 -3.69
N HIS A 79 11.23 11.33 -4.28
CA HIS A 79 10.97 11.49 -5.71
C HIS A 79 11.01 12.96 -6.15
N HIS A 80 10.45 13.87 -5.35
CA HIS A 80 10.33 15.29 -5.71
C HIS A 80 11.36 16.20 -5.03
N GLY A 81 12.19 15.66 -4.13
CA GLY A 81 13.06 16.48 -3.27
C GLY A 81 12.27 17.35 -2.27
N PHE A 82 11.04 16.98 -1.96
CA PHE A 82 10.17 17.73 -1.06
C PHE A 82 10.65 17.66 0.39
N SER A 83 10.43 18.75 1.12
CA SER A 83 10.39 18.70 2.58
C SER A 83 9.24 17.81 3.05
N ARG A 84 9.29 17.36 4.30
CA ARG A 84 8.20 16.57 4.90
C ARG A 84 6.83 17.27 4.80
N THR A 85 6.79 18.60 4.97
CA THR A 85 5.57 19.40 4.91
C THR A 85 5.02 19.46 3.49
N GLU A 86 5.88 19.66 2.49
CA GLU A 86 5.48 19.67 1.07
C GLU A 86 4.99 18.28 0.64
N ALA A 87 5.68 17.21 1.04
CA ALA A 87 5.25 15.84 0.77
C ALA A 87 3.87 15.55 1.39
N TYR A 88 3.64 16.01 2.63
CA TYR A 88 2.33 15.86 3.30
C TYR A 88 1.24 16.63 2.57
N LEU A 89 1.49 17.90 2.23
CA LEU A 89 0.55 18.74 1.49
C LEU A 89 0.22 18.11 0.14
N PHE A 90 1.23 17.68 -0.60
CA PHE A 90 1.06 17.06 -1.91
C PHE A 90 0.29 15.74 -1.82
N SER A 91 0.64 14.86 -0.88
CA SER A 91 -0.12 13.63 -0.59
C SER A 91 -1.59 13.92 -0.31
N SER A 92 -1.91 15.04 0.37
CA SER A 92 -3.29 15.43 0.64
C SER A 92 -4.06 15.92 -0.60
N LEU A 93 -3.35 16.33 -1.66
CA LEU A 93 -3.94 16.83 -2.90
C LEU A 93 -4.10 15.73 -3.95
N VAL A 94 -3.18 14.77 -4.00
CA VAL A 94 -3.14 13.73 -5.05
C VAL A 94 -3.34 12.31 -4.53
N GLY A 95 -3.21 12.10 -3.22
CA GLY A 95 -3.39 10.79 -2.59
C GLY A 95 -4.86 10.41 -2.49
N GLY A 96 -5.17 9.18 -2.88
CA GLY A 96 -6.44 8.52 -2.69
C GLY A 96 -6.31 7.51 -1.56
N LEU A 97 -6.77 7.87 -0.36
CA LEU A 97 -6.83 6.93 0.75
C LEU A 97 -7.92 5.89 0.49
N GLU A 98 -7.58 4.61 0.62
CA GLU A 98 -8.45 3.47 0.35
C GLU A 98 -8.45 2.51 1.54
N ILE A 99 -9.58 1.86 1.81
CA ILE A 99 -9.72 0.84 2.85
C ILE A 99 -9.47 -0.52 2.21
N SER A 100 -8.61 -1.36 2.77
CA SER A 100 -8.45 -2.74 2.29
C SER A 100 -9.45 -3.68 2.96
N GLN A 101 -9.38 -3.83 4.28
CA GLN A 101 -10.34 -4.61 5.07
C GLN A 101 -10.48 -4.02 6.48
N VAL A 102 -11.60 -4.32 7.13
CA VAL A 102 -11.88 -3.92 8.53
C VAL A 102 -12.36 -5.08 9.41
N VAL A 103 -12.06 -6.32 9.02
CA VAL A 103 -12.66 -7.54 9.60
C VAL A 103 -11.64 -8.46 10.27
N ASP A 104 -10.36 -8.29 9.99
CA ASP A 104 -9.27 -9.02 10.64
C ASP A 104 -8.94 -8.43 12.02
N PRO A 105 -8.12 -9.14 12.84
CA PRO A 105 -7.63 -8.59 14.12
C PRO A 105 -6.89 -7.25 14.00
N GLN A 106 -6.26 -7.00 12.85
CA GLN A 106 -5.74 -5.69 12.48
C GLN A 106 -6.41 -5.24 11.19
N VAL A 107 -6.96 -4.04 11.20
CA VAL A 107 -7.56 -3.43 10.00
C VAL A 107 -6.46 -2.91 9.09
N THR A 108 -6.73 -2.86 7.79
CA THR A 108 -5.73 -2.51 6.78
C THR A 108 -6.21 -1.38 5.88
N ALA A 109 -5.37 -0.37 5.70
CA ALA A 109 -5.60 0.75 4.79
C ALA A 109 -4.41 0.93 3.84
N ARG A 110 -4.65 1.66 2.76
CA ARG A 110 -3.60 2.01 1.79
C ARG A 110 -3.77 3.44 1.28
N ASN A 111 -2.66 4.12 0.99
CA ASN A 111 -2.68 5.43 0.35
C ASN A 111 -2.18 5.27 -1.10
N ALA A 112 -3.04 5.56 -2.08
CA ALA A 112 -2.74 5.41 -3.49
C ALA A 112 -2.38 6.76 -4.12
N VAL A 113 -1.19 6.86 -4.71
CA VAL A 113 -0.78 8.03 -5.50
C VAL A 113 -0.70 7.62 -6.97
N PRO A 114 -1.38 8.31 -7.89
CA PRO A 114 -1.30 8.04 -9.33
C PRO A 114 0.15 8.02 -9.85
N SER A 115 0.44 7.14 -10.80
CA SER A 115 1.79 6.94 -11.33
C SER A 115 2.35 8.15 -12.09
N GLU A 116 1.47 9.08 -12.52
CA GLU A 116 1.89 10.37 -13.08
C GLU A 116 2.60 11.28 -12.05
N TYR A 117 2.38 11.05 -10.75
CA TYR A 117 2.98 11.83 -9.66
C TYR A 117 4.05 11.08 -8.87
N LEU A 118 4.15 9.77 -9.02
CA LEU A 118 5.12 8.95 -8.31
C LEU A 118 5.41 7.66 -9.07
N SER A 119 6.67 7.42 -9.39
CA SER A 119 7.16 6.10 -9.82
C SER A 119 8.03 5.49 -8.73
N VAL A 120 8.05 4.16 -8.69
CA VAL A 120 8.90 3.43 -7.74
C VAL A 120 10.39 3.55 -8.07
N PRO A 121 11.27 3.70 -7.07
CA PRO A 121 12.71 3.83 -7.28
C PRO A 121 13.46 2.49 -7.12
N PHE A 122 13.03 1.41 -7.78
CA PHE A 122 13.71 0.10 -7.75
C PHE A 122 13.83 -0.54 -9.15
#